data_AF-A0A286CUZ9-F1
#
_entry.id   AF-A0A286CUZ9-F1
#
_cell.length_a   1.000
_cell.length_b   1.000
_cell.length_c   1.000
_cell.angle_alpha   90.00
_cell.angle_beta   90.00
_cell.angle_gamma   90.00
#
_symmetry.space_group_name_H-M   'P 1'
#
loop_
_entity.id
_entity.type
_entity.pdbx_description
1 polymer ?
#
loop_
_entity_poly.entity_id
_entity_poly.type
_entity_poly.pdbx_seq_one_letter_code
_entity_poly.pdbx_strand_id
1 'polypeptide(L)'
;MRCSLARDWETGAHSTQKRLAKLKKLGFKLEQIIGIDDTPSKYARNYGNLVLVQEFTGDPSDDELAHLPHYLENLSAQPNVRAIEKRNWRERLHR
;
A
#
# COMPACT_ATOMS: atom_id res chain seq x y z
N MET A 1 -3.75 11.87 -9.55
CA MET A 1 -3.73 10.44 -9.95
C MET A 1 -5.12 10.07 -10.48
N ARG A 2 -5.29 9.66 -11.75
CA ARG A 2 -6.58 9.12 -12.23
C ARG A 2 -6.64 7.61 -11.96
N CYS A 3 -7.60 7.19 -11.13
CA CYS A 3 -7.98 5.79 -10.96
C CYS A 3 -8.36 5.19 -12.32
N SER A 4 -7.87 3.98 -12.61
CA SER A 4 -8.21 3.26 -13.84
C SER A 4 -9.14 2.11 -13.47
N LEU A 5 -10.28 2.04 -14.17
CA LEU A 5 -11.24 0.95 -14.05
C LEU A 5 -10.58 -0.33 -14.59
N ALA A 6 -10.62 -1.41 -13.81
CA ALA A 6 -10.23 -2.74 -14.22
C ALA A 6 -11.45 -3.64 -14.10
N ARG A 7 -11.76 -4.36 -15.18
CA ARG A 7 -12.82 -5.36 -15.18
C ARG A 7 -12.27 -6.68 -14.67
N ASP A 8 -12.95 -7.24 -13.69
CA ASP A 8 -12.79 -8.62 -13.27
C ASP A 8 -13.54 -9.52 -14.26
N TRP A 9 -12.84 -10.48 -14.85
CA TRP A 9 -13.39 -11.36 -15.89
C TRP A 9 -14.16 -12.56 -15.33
N GLU A 10 -13.99 -12.88 -14.05
CA GLU A 10 -14.73 -13.95 -13.36
C GLU A 10 -16.07 -13.45 -12.84
N THR A 11 -16.09 -12.27 -12.22
CA THR A 11 -17.31 -11.73 -11.58
C THR A 11 -18.05 -10.70 -12.42
N GLY A 12 -17.41 -10.19 -13.48
CA GLY A 12 -17.91 -9.05 -14.26
C GLY A 12 -17.83 -7.71 -13.51
N ALA A 13 -17.33 -7.69 -12.27
CA ALA A 13 -17.26 -6.51 -11.44
C ALA A 13 -16.18 -5.54 -11.92
N HIS A 14 -16.38 -4.25 -11.68
CA HIS A 14 -15.42 -3.21 -11.98
C HIS A 14 -14.69 -2.79 -10.70
N SER A 15 -13.38 -3.00 -10.63
CA SER A 15 -12.53 -2.53 -9.53
C SER A 15 -11.68 -1.35 -9.98
N THR A 16 -11.46 -0.38 -9.10
CA THR A 16 -10.50 0.70 -9.38
C THR A 16 -9.11 0.24 -8.96
N GLN A 17 -8.15 0.27 -9.89
CA GLN A 17 -6.77 -0.14 -9.61
C GLN A 17 -5.81 1.04 -9.62
N LYS A 18 -4.98 1.13 -8.59
CA LYS A 18 -3.88 2.10 -8.48
C LYS A 18 -2.67 1.57 -9.26
N ARG A 19 -2.67 1.85 -10.56
CA ARG A 19 -1.61 1.39 -11.48
C ARG A 19 -0.32 2.18 -11.29
N LEU A 20 0.61 1.66 -10.49
CA LEU A 20 1.95 2.23 -10.30
C LEU A 20 2.82 2.21 -11.57
N ALA A 21 2.43 1.45 -12.60
CA ALA A 21 3.07 1.48 -13.91
C ALA A 21 3.12 2.90 -14.52
N LYS A 22 2.18 3.79 -14.17
CA LYS A 22 2.22 5.20 -14.59
C LYS A 22 3.39 5.95 -13.95
N LEU A 23 3.72 5.64 -12.69
CA LEU A 23 4.87 6.23 -11.98
C LEU A 23 6.19 5.68 -12.52
N LYS A 24 6.23 4.39 -12.90
CA LYS A 24 7.39 3.80 -13.58
C LYS A 24 7.72 4.56 -14.88
N LYS A 25 6.71 4.94 -15.66
CA LYS A 25 6.89 5.75 -16.89
C LYS A 25 7.46 7.15 -16.63
N LEU A 26 7.31 7.67 -15.41
CA LEU A 26 7.87 8.96 -14.99
C LEU A 26 9.27 8.84 -14.38
N GLY A 27 9.89 7.65 -14.42
CA GLY A 27 11.25 7.41 -13.92
C GLY A 27 11.32 6.96 -12.45
N PHE A 28 10.20 6.84 -11.75
CA PHE A 28 10.21 6.34 -10.37
C PHE A 28 10.45 4.83 -10.32
N LYS A 29 11.36 4.43 -9.42
CA LYS A 29 11.66 3.03 -9.12
C LYS A 29 10.58 2.45 -8.22
N LEU A 30 9.99 1.31 -8.61
CA LEU A 30 8.94 0.67 -7.80
C LEU A 30 9.51 0.16 -6.47
N GLU A 31 10.80 -0.07 -6.41
CA GLU A 31 11.58 -0.44 -5.22
C GLU A 31 11.60 0.68 -4.16
N GLN A 32 11.22 1.91 -4.52
CA GLN A 32 11.21 3.09 -3.65
C GLN A 32 9.81 3.75 -3.56
N ILE A 33 8.76 3.05 -4.00
CA ILE A 33 7.37 3.55 -3.92
C ILE A 33 6.61 2.74 -2.89
N ILE A 34 5.88 3.43 -2.01
CA ILE A 34 4.91 2.84 -1.10
C ILE A 34 3.53 3.44 -1.36
N GLY A 35 2.53 2.59 -1.38
CA GLY A 35 1.12 2.96 -1.29
C GLY A 35 0.58 2.56 0.07
N ILE A 36 -0.20 3.45 0.67
CA ILE A 36 -0.86 3.24 1.95
C ILE A 36 -2.36 3.25 1.66
N ASP A 37 -3.05 2.15 1.97
CA ASP A 37 -4.46 1.96 1.63
C ASP A 37 -5.06 0.89 2.55
N ASP A 38 -6.34 1.04 2.83
CA ASP A 38 -7.17 0.13 3.61
C ASP A 38 -7.71 -1.03 2.74
N THR A 39 -7.64 -0.90 1.42
CA THR A 39 -8.23 -1.86 0.48
C THR A 39 -7.15 -2.60 -0.33
N PRO A 40 -6.89 -3.90 -0.04
CA PRO A 40 -5.88 -4.69 -0.76
C PRO A 40 -6.14 -4.81 -2.27
N SER A 41 -7.41 -4.91 -2.68
CA SER A 41 -7.81 -5.14 -4.07
C SER A 41 -7.37 -4.01 -5.02
N LYS A 42 -7.24 -2.77 -4.52
CA LYS A 42 -6.74 -1.62 -5.31
C LYS A 42 -5.28 -1.80 -5.75
N TYR A 43 -4.52 -2.64 -5.05
CA TYR A 43 -3.10 -2.94 -5.28
C TYR A 43 -2.85 -4.36 -5.77
N ALA A 44 -3.86 -5.06 -6.32
CA ALA A 44 -3.74 -6.45 -6.76
C ALA A 44 -2.52 -6.75 -7.66
N ARG A 45 -2.07 -5.77 -8.44
CA ARG A 45 -0.90 -5.90 -9.34
C ARG A 45 0.44 -5.41 -8.74
N ASN A 46 0.39 -4.87 -7.53
CA ASN A 46 1.49 -4.18 -6.85
C ASN A 46 1.46 -4.41 -5.33
N TYR A 47 1.10 -5.60 -4.86
CA TYR A 47 1.01 -5.92 -3.42
C TYR A 47 2.30 -5.62 -2.65
N GLY A 48 3.47 -5.87 -3.24
CA GLY A 48 4.75 -5.54 -2.60
C GLY A 48 4.94 -4.05 -2.28
N ASN A 49 4.17 -3.17 -2.92
CA ASN A 49 4.19 -1.73 -2.65
C ASN A 49 3.14 -1.29 -1.62
N LEU A 50 2.23 -2.16 -1.18
CA LEU A 50 1.15 -1.81 -0.27
C LEU A 50 1.57 -1.97 1.19
N VAL A 51 1.43 -0.90 1.98
CA VAL A 51 1.23 -0.98 3.43
C VAL A 51 -0.27 -0.97 3.67
N LEU A 52 -0.80 -2.10 4.13
CA LEU A 52 -2.22 -2.22 4.47
C LEU A 52 -2.45 -1.56 5.83
N VAL A 53 -3.35 -0.59 5.88
CA VAL A 53 -3.76 0.07 7.12
C VAL A 53 -5.22 -0.29 7.45
N GLN A 54 -5.60 -0.16 8.71
CA GLN A 54 -6.98 -0.31 9.13
C GLN A 54 -7.85 0.85 8.60
N GLU A 55 -9.12 0.54 8.34
CA GLU A 55 -10.10 1.55 7.98
C GLU A 55 -10.40 2.43 9.19
N PHE A 56 -10.39 3.74 8.99
CA PHE A 56 -10.77 4.68 10.03
C PHE A 56 -12.30 4.73 10.16
N THR A 57 -12.82 4.21 11.27
CA THR A 57 -14.27 4.12 11.54
C THR A 57 -14.81 5.29 12.38
N GLY A 58 -13.96 6.25 12.73
CA GLY A 58 -14.31 7.36 13.65
C GLY A 58 -13.97 7.07 15.11
N ASP A 59 -13.26 5.98 15.40
CA ASP A 59 -12.78 5.67 16.74
C ASP A 59 -11.73 6.71 17.21
N PRO A 60 -11.99 7.47 18.29
CA PRO A 60 -11.02 8.44 18.81
C PRO A 60 -9.77 7.80 19.42
N SER A 61 -9.78 6.49 19.66
CA SER A 61 -8.62 5.72 20.12
C SER A 61 -7.77 5.14 19.00
N ASP A 62 -8.14 5.37 17.74
CA ASP A 62 -7.35 4.98 16.58
C ASP A 62 -5.97 5.70 16.62
N ASP A 63 -4.91 4.89 16.62
CA ASP A 63 -3.53 5.33 16.63
C ASP A 63 -2.75 4.86 15.38
N GLU A 64 -3.46 4.41 14.35
CA GLU A 64 -2.89 3.80 13.15
C GLU A 64 -1.90 4.76 12.47
N LEU A 65 -2.34 5.99 12.25
CA LEU A 65 -1.52 7.05 11.65
C LEU A 65 -0.42 7.57 12.59
N ALA A 66 -0.55 7.38 13.91
CA ALA A 66 0.49 7.77 14.85
C ALA A 66 1.70 6.82 14.80
N HIS A 67 1.46 5.52 14.56
CA HIS A 67 2.50 4.49 14.44
C HIS A 67 3.12 4.41 13.04
N LEU A 68 2.36 4.78 12.01
CA LEU A 68 2.76 4.65 10.62
C LEU A 68 4.09 5.35 10.26
N PRO A 69 4.41 6.58 10.72
CA PRO A 69 5.68 7.25 10.41
C PRO A 69 6.90 6.42 10.82
N HIS A 70 6.87 5.83 12.01
CA HIS A 70 7.99 5.02 12.51
C HIS A 70 8.23 3.79 11.62
N TYR A 71 7.16 3.15 11.14
CA TYR A 71 7.28 2.05 10.19
C TYR A 71 7.79 2.51 8.81
N LEU A 72 7.35 3.67 8.34
CA LEU A 72 7.82 4.23 7.06
C LEU A 72 9.30 4.61 7.10
N GLU A 73 9.81 5.10 8.22
CA GLU A 73 11.24 5.34 8.43
C GLU A 73 12.03 4.03 8.27
N ASN A 74 11.60 2.95 8.92
CA ASN A 74 12.21 1.62 8.79
C ASN A 74 12.21 1.10 7.34
N LEU A 75 11.13 1.33 6.59
CA LEU A 75 11.05 0.97 5.18
C LEU A 75 11.95 1.86 4.30
N SER A 76 12.10 3.14 4.64
CA SER A 76 12.92 4.09 3.86
C SER A 76 14.40 3.71 3.84
N ALA A 77 14.88 3.04 4.89
CA ALA A 77 16.24 2.49 4.97
C ALA A 77 16.48 1.28 4.06
N GLN A 78 15.42 0.67 3.51
CA GLN A 78 15.54 -0.53 2.69
C GLN A 78 15.81 -0.19 1.22
N PRO A 79 16.79 -0.85 0.58
CA PRO A 79 17.10 -0.60 -0.83
C PRO A 79 15.97 -1.04 -1.78
N ASN A 80 15.12 -1.96 -1.33
CA ASN A 80 13.96 -2.41 -2.07
C ASN A 80 12.79 -2.68 -1.12
N VAL A 81 11.88 -1.71 -1.02
CA VAL A 81 10.71 -1.82 -0.15
C VAL A 81 9.83 -3.01 -0.54
N ARG A 82 9.81 -3.44 -1.81
CA ARG A 82 8.93 -4.52 -2.29
C ARG A 82 9.28 -5.90 -1.73
N ALA A 83 10.52 -6.10 -1.28
CA ALA A 83 10.97 -7.36 -0.69
C ALA A 83 10.49 -7.55 0.75
N ILE A 84 10.03 -6.48 1.40
CA ILE A 84 9.59 -6.51 2.79
C ILE A 84 8.15 -7.04 2.88
N GLU A 85 7.89 -7.98 3.79
CA GLU A 85 6.53 -8.39 4.14
C GLU A 85 5.90 -7.30 5.05
N LYS A 86 4.71 -6.81 4.70
CA LYS A 86 4.08 -5.63 5.33
C LYS A 86 2.70 -5.88 5.95
N ARG A 87 2.12 -7.09 5.89
CA ARG A 87 0.72 -7.31 6.32
C ARG A 87 0.55 -7.12 7.83
N ASN A 88 1.58 -7.47 8.61
CA ASN A 88 1.57 -7.35 10.07
C ASN A 88 2.58 -6.29 10.54
N TRP A 89 2.65 -5.16 9.83
CA TRP A 89 3.65 -4.14 10.12
C TRP A 89 3.55 -3.58 11.55
N ARG A 90 2.34 -3.50 12.11
CA ARG A 90 2.10 -3.05 13.49
C ARG A 90 2.75 -3.97 14.51
N GLU A 91 2.64 -5.29 14.33
CA GLU A 91 3.30 -6.29 15.18
C GLU A 91 4.83 -6.21 15.11
N ARG A 92 5.37 -5.74 13.98
CA ARG A 92 6.81 -5.61 13.76
C ARG A 92 7.41 -4.38 14.43
N LEU A 93 6.61 -3.40 14.83
CA LEU A 93 7.11 -2.24 15.60
C LEU A 93 7.40 -2.57 17.06
N HIS A 94 6.81 -3.65 17.58
CA HIS A 94 6.97 -4.07 18.98
C HIS A 94 8.01 -5.19 19.18
N ARG A 95 8.70 -5.60 18.12
CA ARG A 95 9.78 -6.60 18.15
C ARG A 95 11.13 -5.93 17.97
#